data_AF-A0A250WQL5-F1
#
_entry.id   AF-A0A250WQL5-F1
#
_cell.length_a   1.000
_cell.length_b   1.000
_cell.length_c   1.000
_cell.angle_alpha   90.00
_cell.angle_beta   90.00
_cell.angle_gamma   90.00
#
_symmetry.space_group_name_H-M   'P 1'
#
loop_
_entity.id
_entity.type
_entity.pdbx_description
1 polymer ?
#
loop_
_entity_poly.entity_id
_entity_poly.type
_entity_poly.pdbx_seq_one_letter_code
_entity_poly.pdbx_strand_id
1 'polypeptide(L)'
;MQYSAVLSSMLKSQMTLIHHFYVNIRVQQLKEMAITFAANEALLHSGTSQLGSAHACLSLETVVVLRNGAQRSQSHIAEVIRVYKRISRGAFRYHTPVTLEDWKTFAPAVVDNYMTRFLLGRHYMHCRDFGTLGEPELLAASLALSSIDHVMVLGQDDLNDVVMKAGMGWSSGLRSKRWRWASQGDLEKDYGFRNGSKALLEEWNHLDQKLLTWGSLILKLDALFHGGVAAVSGHLRRSAWQQASAGERLLEQSMNSDSPRGVLSLYLLKAVQ
;
A
#
# COMPACT_ATOMS: atom_id res chain seq x y z
N MET A 1 5.35 39.65 7.34
CA MET A 1 5.48 38.34 6.65
C MET A 1 6.66 37.47 7.12
N GLN A 2 7.48 37.85 8.11
CA GLN A 2 8.64 37.03 8.55
C GLN A 2 8.33 35.94 9.60
N TYR A 3 7.23 36.04 10.35
CA TYR A 3 6.90 35.08 11.42
C TYR A 3 6.43 33.70 10.93
N SER A 4 5.90 33.59 9.71
CA SER A 4 5.42 32.33 9.13
C SER A 4 6.56 31.36 8.76
N ALA A 5 7.68 31.90 8.27
CA ALA A 5 8.83 31.09 7.85
C ALA A 5 9.55 30.44 9.04
N VAL A 6 9.64 31.14 10.17
CA VAL A 6 10.32 30.64 11.39
C VAL A 6 9.48 29.56 12.08
N LEU A 7 8.15 29.74 12.18
CA LEU A 7 7.23 28.71 12.69
C LEU A 7 7.21 27.46 11.81
N SER A 8 7.22 27.62 10.48
CA SER A 8 7.32 26.49 9.53
C SER A 8 8.65 25.74 9.67
N SER A 9 9.75 26.46 9.86
CA SER A 9 11.09 25.90 10.09
C SER A 9 11.19 25.12 11.41
N MET A 10 10.65 25.66 12.52
CA MET A 10 10.69 25.00 13.82
C MET A 10 9.80 23.74 13.86
N LEU A 11 8.62 23.78 13.25
CA LEU A 11 7.74 22.60 13.15
C LEU A 11 8.36 21.49 12.29
N LYS A 12 9.02 21.85 11.18
CA LYS A 12 9.77 20.89 10.33
C LYS A 12 10.92 20.23 11.09
N SER A 13 11.67 21.01 11.86
CA SER A 13 12.80 20.49 12.66
C SER A 13 12.33 19.55 13.79
N GLN A 14 11.30 19.94 14.54
CA GLN A 14 10.74 19.09 15.61
C GLN A 14 10.10 17.80 15.08
N MET A 15 9.37 17.84 13.96
CA MET A 15 8.80 16.61 13.37
C MET A 15 9.85 15.64 12.82
N THR A 16 11.03 16.13 12.45
CA THR A 16 12.14 15.31 11.93
C THR A 16 12.85 14.59 13.08
N LEU A 17 13.13 15.30 14.18
CA LEU A 17 13.72 14.73 15.40
C LEU A 17 12.81 13.70 16.08
N ILE A 18 11.51 14.00 16.19
CA ILE A 18 10.54 13.08 16.79
C ILE A 18 10.48 11.77 15.98
N HIS A 19 10.52 11.82 14.65
CA HIS A 19 10.41 10.60 13.86
C HIS A 19 11.69 9.77 13.78
N HIS A 20 12.88 10.38 13.70
CA HIS A 20 14.14 9.61 13.73
C HIS A 20 14.26 8.83 15.05
N PHE A 21 13.85 9.46 16.15
CA PHE A 21 13.78 8.81 17.46
C PHE A 21 12.72 7.68 17.47
N TYR A 22 11.51 7.94 16.95
CA TYR A 22 10.43 6.96 16.92
C TYR A 22 10.70 5.76 15.99
N VAL A 23 11.33 5.96 14.83
CA VAL A 23 11.62 4.86 13.89
C VAL A 23 12.69 3.93 14.46
N ASN A 24 13.78 4.48 15.01
CA ASN A 24 14.86 3.66 15.56
C ASN A 24 14.42 2.90 16.82
N ILE A 25 13.68 3.55 17.72
CA ILE A 25 13.11 2.87 18.89
C ILE A 25 12.12 1.80 18.46
N ARG A 26 11.28 2.08 17.46
CA ARG A 26 10.29 1.11 16.98
C ARG A 26 10.93 -0.08 16.29
N VAL A 27 11.97 0.11 15.49
CA VAL A 27 12.74 -1.00 14.89
C VAL A 27 13.39 -1.86 15.98
N GLN A 28 13.96 -1.23 17.00
CA GLN A 28 14.56 -1.95 18.12
C GLN A 28 13.52 -2.72 18.94
N GLN A 29 12.36 -2.11 19.22
CA GLN A 29 11.23 -2.78 19.86
C GLN A 29 10.69 -3.94 19.02
N LEU A 30 10.56 -3.78 17.68
CA LEU A 30 10.11 -4.85 16.80
C LEU A 30 11.09 -6.04 16.82
N LYS A 31 12.40 -5.76 16.80
CA LYS A 31 13.44 -6.80 16.96
C LYS A 31 13.35 -7.49 18.32
N GLU A 32 13.21 -6.73 19.41
CA GLU A 32 13.04 -7.27 20.77
C GLU A 32 11.78 -8.12 20.91
N MET A 33 10.71 -7.78 20.17
CA MET A 33 9.46 -8.51 20.14
C MET A 33 9.44 -9.69 19.14
N ALA A 34 10.57 -9.99 18.49
CA ALA A 34 10.67 -10.96 17.40
C ALA A 34 9.63 -10.73 16.27
N ILE A 35 9.20 -9.49 16.09
CA ILE A 35 8.27 -9.11 15.04
C ILE A 35 9.07 -8.91 13.75
N THR A 36 8.90 -9.84 12.81
CA THR A 36 9.54 -9.85 11.49
C THR A 36 8.78 -9.02 10.44
N PHE A 37 7.62 -8.46 10.81
CA PHE A 37 6.76 -7.71 9.90
C PHE A 37 6.37 -6.33 10.46
N ALA A 38 6.74 -5.29 9.73
CA ALA A 38 6.31 -3.93 10.00
C ALA A 38 5.63 -3.36 8.75
N ALA A 39 4.34 -3.02 8.86
CA ALA A 39 3.64 -2.25 7.85
C ALA A 39 3.59 -0.78 8.31
N ASN A 40 4.34 0.11 7.66
CA ASN A 40 4.12 1.55 7.83
C ASN A 40 4.47 2.33 6.55
N GLU A 41 3.79 3.47 6.37
CA GLU A 41 3.94 4.39 5.22
C GLU A 41 5.16 5.33 5.33
N ALA A 42 6.10 5.00 6.20
CA ALA A 42 7.26 5.79 6.62
C ALA A 42 8.52 4.92 6.85
N LEU A 43 8.59 3.72 6.24
CA LEU A 43 9.72 2.78 6.40
C LEU A 43 10.84 3.00 5.39
N LEU A 44 10.63 3.81 4.35
CA LEU A 44 11.74 4.21 3.50
C LEU A 44 12.70 5.05 4.33
N HIS A 45 13.94 4.59 4.41
CA HIS A 45 15.01 5.29 5.09
C HIS A 45 15.34 6.54 4.28
N SER A 46 15.69 7.63 4.98
CA SER A 46 15.90 8.93 4.34
C SER A 46 14.60 9.40 3.63
N GLY A 47 14.64 10.38 2.73
CA GLY A 47 13.42 11.09 2.28
C GLY A 47 13.39 12.54 2.74
N THR A 48 14.55 13.18 2.59
CA THR A 48 14.75 14.61 2.80
C THR A 48 14.20 15.38 1.60
N SER A 49 14.46 16.69 1.52
CA SER A 49 14.16 17.46 0.31
C SER A 49 14.99 17.03 -0.91
N GLN A 50 16.08 16.28 -0.71
CA GLN A 50 16.90 15.78 -1.79
C GLN A 50 16.20 14.64 -2.52
N LEU A 51 16.04 14.83 -3.83
CA LEU A 51 15.48 13.84 -4.73
C LEU A 51 16.30 12.54 -4.73
N GLY A 52 15.63 11.39 -4.71
CA GLY A 52 16.29 10.07 -4.70
C GLY A 52 16.98 9.72 -3.38
N SER A 53 16.81 10.51 -2.31
CA SER A 53 17.38 10.17 -1.00
C SER A 53 16.68 9.00 -0.32
N ALA A 54 15.41 8.75 -0.63
CA ALA A 54 14.62 7.67 -0.05
C ALA A 54 15.04 6.30 -0.62
N HIS A 55 15.19 5.32 0.26
CA HIS A 55 15.57 3.95 -0.10
C HIS A 55 15.04 2.92 0.90
N ALA A 56 14.96 1.65 0.46
CA ALA A 56 14.64 0.53 1.34
C ALA A 56 15.69 0.36 2.46
N CYS A 57 15.26 -0.04 3.65
CA CYS A 57 16.18 -0.35 4.74
C CYS A 57 16.84 -1.72 4.49
N LEU A 58 18.15 -1.76 4.26
CA LEU A 58 18.89 -3.00 3.96
C LEU A 58 18.86 -4.06 5.07
N SER A 59 18.43 -3.69 6.28
CA SER A 59 18.32 -4.63 7.42
C SER A 59 16.96 -5.30 7.54
N LEU A 60 16.01 -4.99 6.65
CA LEU A 60 14.65 -5.51 6.66
C LEU A 60 14.29 -5.98 5.25
N GLU A 61 13.57 -7.09 5.16
CA GLU A 61 12.90 -7.47 3.93
C GLU A 61 11.72 -6.52 3.69
N THR A 62 11.71 -5.87 2.53
CA THR A 62 10.76 -4.82 2.18
C THR A 62 9.76 -5.32 1.16
N VAL A 63 8.49 -5.05 1.43
CA VAL A 63 7.38 -5.44 0.57
C VAL A 63 6.51 -4.23 0.32
N VAL A 64 6.23 -3.93 -0.95
CA VAL A 64 5.31 -2.86 -1.34
C VAL A 64 4.16 -3.42 -2.16
N VAL A 65 2.95 -2.92 -1.92
CA VAL A 65 1.76 -3.28 -2.67
C VAL A 65 1.26 -2.05 -3.42
N LEU A 66 1.34 -2.09 -4.74
CA LEU A 66 0.86 -1.02 -5.62
C LEU A 66 -0.63 -1.20 -5.94
N ARG A 67 -1.29 -0.07 -6.21
CA ARG A 67 -2.69 -0.01 -6.63
C ARG A 67 -2.84 1.10 -7.68
N ASN A 68 -3.81 0.95 -8.57
CA ASN A 68 -4.26 2.05 -9.44
C ASN A 68 -4.50 3.34 -8.63
N GLY A 69 -3.85 4.43 -9.05
CA GLY A 69 -3.81 5.68 -8.29
C GLY A 69 -5.17 6.32 -8.07
N ALA A 70 -6.06 6.28 -9.06
CA ALA A 70 -7.43 6.81 -8.94
C ALA A 70 -8.28 5.95 -7.98
N GLN A 71 -8.25 4.63 -8.14
CA GLN A 71 -8.95 3.71 -7.23
C GLN A 71 -8.43 3.81 -5.79
N ARG A 72 -7.12 3.99 -5.61
CA ARG A 72 -6.49 4.23 -4.32
C ARG A 72 -7.00 5.55 -3.73
N SER A 73 -6.95 6.65 -4.47
CA SER A 73 -7.46 7.96 -4.03
C SER A 73 -8.91 7.89 -3.59
N GLN A 74 -9.77 7.29 -4.41
CA GLN A 74 -11.19 7.06 -4.10
C GLN A 74 -11.38 6.25 -2.81
N SER A 75 -10.65 5.14 -2.67
CA SER A 75 -10.68 4.30 -1.47
C SER A 75 -10.24 5.08 -0.23
N HIS A 76 -9.25 5.96 -0.37
CA HIS A 76 -8.68 6.72 0.73
C HIS A 76 -9.60 7.86 1.17
N ILE A 77 -10.17 8.61 0.22
CA ILE A 77 -11.24 9.59 0.47
C ILE A 77 -12.41 8.95 1.22
N ALA A 78 -12.89 7.80 0.71
CA ALA A 78 -14.00 7.06 1.32
C ALA A 78 -13.68 6.62 2.76
N GLU A 79 -12.46 6.12 3.01
CA GLU A 79 -12.01 5.74 4.35
C GLU A 79 -11.99 6.94 5.29
N VAL A 80 -11.37 8.05 4.87
CA VAL A 80 -11.27 9.28 5.65
C VAL A 80 -12.67 9.79 6.01
N ILE A 81 -13.58 9.91 5.04
CA ILE A 81 -14.97 10.33 5.30
C ILE A 81 -15.64 9.38 6.32
N ARG A 82 -15.46 8.06 6.17
CA ARG A 82 -16.06 7.07 7.08
C ARG A 82 -15.51 7.17 8.50
N VAL A 83 -14.19 7.31 8.64
CA VAL A 83 -13.51 7.45 9.93
C VAL A 83 -13.93 8.75 10.61
N TYR A 84 -13.93 9.87 9.89
CA TYR A 84 -14.35 11.16 10.44
C TYR A 84 -15.83 11.19 10.81
N LYS A 85 -16.72 10.58 10.02
CA LYS A 85 -18.14 10.42 10.39
C LYS A 85 -18.33 9.62 11.69
N ARG A 86 -17.41 8.70 12.02
CA ARG A 86 -17.43 7.95 13.27
C ARG A 86 -16.95 8.80 14.45
N ILE A 87 -15.89 9.59 14.24
CA ILE A 87 -15.25 10.43 15.28
C ILE A 87 -16.07 11.69 15.57
N SER A 88 -16.65 12.34 14.56
CA SER A 88 -17.40 13.60 14.69
C SER A 88 -18.70 13.48 15.49
N ARG A 89 -19.16 12.25 15.77
CA ARG A 89 -20.25 11.98 16.72
C ARG A 89 -19.91 12.41 18.17
N GLY A 90 -18.66 12.75 18.46
CA GLY A 90 -18.15 12.91 19.83
C GLY A 90 -17.85 14.33 20.37
N ALA A 91 -17.84 15.42 19.57
CA ALA A 91 -17.81 16.85 19.99
C ALA A 91 -17.04 17.80 19.05
N PHE A 92 -16.24 17.28 18.10
CA PHE A 92 -15.45 18.14 17.20
C PHE A 92 -16.17 18.38 15.86
N ARG A 93 -16.44 19.66 15.53
CA ARG A 93 -16.88 20.08 14.18
C ARG A 93 -15.69 20.02 13.23
N TYR A 94 -15.42 18.83 12.70
CA TYR A 94 -14.46 18.66 11.63
C TYR A 94 -15.06 19.11 10.30
N HIS A 95 -14.43 20.07 9.62
CA HIS A 95 -14.81 20.42 8.27
C HIS A 95 -14.32 19.31 7.33
N THR A 96 -15.25 18.44 6.92
CA THR A 96 -14.94 17.35 5.99
C THR A 96 -14.93 17.93 4.57
N PRO A 97 -13.85 17.74 3.79
CA PRO A 97 -13.81 18.14 2.38
C PRO A 97 -15.00 17.58 1.61
N VAL A 98 -15.67 18.42 0.81
CA VAL A 98 -16.91 18.06 0.11
C VAL A 98 -16.67 17.87 -1.38
N THR A 99 -15.62 18.50 -1.92
CA THR A 99 -15.24 18.44 -3.34
C THR A 99 -13.79 18.00 -3.50
N LEU A 100 -13.44 17.47 -4.68
CA LEU A 100 -12.04 17.12 -5.00
C LEU A 100 -11.07 18.31 -4.92
N GLU A 101 -11.55 19.53 -5.15
CA GLU A 101 -10.73 20.75 -5.00
C GLU A 101 -10.37 21.02 -3.54
N ASP A 102 -11.32 20.78 -2.61
CA ASP A 102 -11.04 20.90 -1.17
C ASP A 102 -9.93 19.92 -0.74
N TRP A 103 -9.89 18.72 -1.35
CA TRP A 103 -8.86 17.71 -1.06
C TRP A 103 -7.46 18.16 -1.44
N LYS A 104 -7.29 19.04 -2.43
CA LYS A 104 -5.96 19.56 -2.81
C LYS A 104 -5.29 20.33 -1.68
N THR A 105 -6.06 21.02 -0.87
CA THR A 105 -5.54 21.80 0.26
C THR A 105 -5.54 21.00 1.54
N PHE A 106 -6.58 20.20 1.76
CA PHE A 106 -6.78 19.42 2.96
C PHE A 106 -5.78 18.26 3.11
N ALA A 107 -5.59 17.47 2.06
CA ALA A 107 -4.71 16.32 2.06
C ALA A 107 -4.20 16.04 0.62
N PRO A 108 -3.32 16.89 0.07
CA PRO A 108 -2.90 16.83 -1.33
C PRO A 108 -2.40 15.43 -1.74
N ALA A 109 -1.59 14.80 -0.90
CA ALA A 109 -1.06 13.46 -1.19
C ALA A 109 -2.17 12.41 -1.41
N VAL A 110 -3.33 12.54 -0.76
CA VAL A 110 -4.45 11.60 -0.94
C VAL A 110 -4.91 11.56 -2.39
N VAL A 111 -4.91 12.71 -3.08
CA VAL A 111 -5.46 12.88 -4.43
C VAL A 111 -4.42 13.07 -5.53
N ASP A 112 -3.14 13.21 -5.18
CA ASP A 112 -2.06 13.53 -6.11
C ASP A 112 -0.84 12.62 -5.93
N ASN A 113 -0.72 11.61 -6.81
CA ASN A 113 0.47 10.78 -7.01
C ASN A 113 1.07 10.23 -5.70
N TYR A 114 0.23 9.69 -4.84
CA TYR A 114 0.62 9.22 -3.51
C TYR A 114 1.70 8.17 -3.51
N MET A 115 1.66 7.17 -4.41
CA MET A 115 2.68 6.12 -4.41
C MET A 115 4.03 6.70 -4.81
N THR A 116 4.02 7.61 -5.79
CA THR A 116 5.19 8.39 -6.18
C THR A 116 5.72 9.21 -5.00
N ARG A 117 4.85 9.96 -4.31
CA ARG A 117 5.20 10.75 -3.12
C ARG A 117 5.76 9.89 -1.98
N PHE A 118 5.12 8.75 -1.73
CA PHE A 118 5.52 7.78 -0.72
C PHE A 118 6.94 7.29 -0.99
N LEU A 119 7.24 6.87 -2.23
CA LEU A 119 8.55 6.37 -2.63
C LEU A 119 9.66 7.43 -2.60
N LEU A 120 9.30 8.70 -2.77
CA LEU A 120 10.23 9.84 -2.61
C LEU A 120 10.46 10.21 -1.14
N GLY A 121 9.68 9.62 -0.23
CA GLY A 121 9.79 9.80 1.19
C GLY A 121 9.04 11.02 1.73
N ARG A 122 9.22 11.24 3.03
CA ARG A 122 8.40 12.12 3.85
C ARG A 122 8.27 13.55 3.32
N HIS A 123 9.37 14.14 2.87
CA HIS A 123 9.34 15.52 2.40
C HIS A 123 8.38 15.68 1.21
N TYR A 124 8.43 14.76 0.25
CA TYR A 124 7.54 14.78 -0.91
C TYR A 124 6.11 14.37 -0.54
N MET A 125 5.96 13.49 0.45
CA MET A 125 4.65 13.11 0.97
C MET A 125 3.89 14.27 1.62
N HIS A 126 4.53 15.09 2.45
CA HIS A 126 3.83 16.06 3.29
C HIS A 126 4.15 17.53 3.02
N CYS A 127 5.25 17.83 2.33
CA CYS A 127 5.71 19.22 2.15
C CYS A 127 5.65 19.72 0.70
N ARG A 128 5.37 18.85 -0.27
CA ARG A 128 5.23 19.25 -1.68
C ARG A 128 3.78 19.55 -2.01
N ASP A 129 3.54 20.67 -2.69
CA ASP A 129 2.20 21.09 -3.08
C ASP A 129 1.61 20.17 -4.16
N PHE A 130 0.28 20.19 -4.28
CA PHE A 130 -0.46 19.48 -5.32
C PHE A 130 0.05 19.85 -6.72
N GLY A 131 0.22 18.86 -7.61
CA GLY A 131 0.56 19.05 -9.02
C GLY A 131 2.01 19.46 -9.28
N THR A 132 2.87 19.44 -8.26
CA THR A 132 4.27 19.87 -8.39
C THR A 132 5.26 18.75 -8.71
N LEU A 133 4.83 17.49 -8.72
CA LEU A 133 5.69 16.37 -9.11
C LEU A 133 5.76 16.26 -10.64
N GLY A 134 6.95 15.98 -11.16
CA GLY A 134 7.17 15.78 -12.58
C GLY A 134 7.96 14.51 -12.90
N GLU A 135 8.58 14.51 -14.06
CA GLU A 135 9.40 13.40 -14.57
C GLU A 135 10.62 13.07 -13.68
N PRO A 136 11.38 14.05 -13.13
CA PRO A 136 12.49 13.75 -12.23
C PRO A 136 12.03 12.99 -10.98
N GLU A 137 10.88 13.39 -10.42
CA GLU A 137 10.26 12.72 -9.28
C GLU A 137 9.78 11.31 -9.62
N LEU A 138 9.20 11.10 -10.81
CA LEU A 138 8.83 9.78 -11.27
C LEU A 138 10.05 8.86 -11.42
N LEU A 139 11.15 9.36 -12.00
CA LEU A 139 12.38 8.57 -12.18
C LEU A 139 12.96 8.17 -10.81
N ALA A 140 13.08 9.11 -9.88
CA ALA A 140 13.58 8.82 -8.54
C ALA A 140 12.66 7.86 -7.76
N ALA A 141 11.34 8.01 -7.87
CA ALA A 141 10.39 7.06 -7.30
C ALA A 141 10.53 5.67 -7.93
N SER A 142 10.77 5.59 -9.24
CA SER A 142 10.96 4.30 -9.94
C SER A 142 12.23 3.59 -9.49
N LEU A 143 13.32 4.34 -9.27
CA LEU A 143 14.56 3.81 -8.69
C LEU A 143 14.36 3.33 -7.25
N ALA A 144 13.65 4.11 -6.43
CA ALA A 144 13.32 3.71 -5.07
C ALA A 144 12.44 2.44 -5.06
N LEU A 145 11.46 2.33 -5.96
CA LEU A 145 10.63 1.13 -6.13
C LEU A 145 11.47 -0.09 -6.50
N SER A 146 12.45 0.07 -7.38
CA SER A 146 13.37 -1.00 -7.77
C SER A 146 14.33 -1.43 -6.65
N SER A 147 14.42 -0.67 -5.55
CA SER A 147 15.17 -1.07 -4.35
C SER A 147 14.34 -1.88 -3.35
N ILE A 148 13.04 -2.05 -3.59
CA ILE A 148 12.17 -2.86 -2.75
C ILE A 148 12.35 -4.34 -3.09
N ASP A 149 12.47 -5.20 -2.08
CA ASP A 149 12.74 -6.63 -2.28
C ASP A 149 11.57 -7.35 -2.97
N HIS A 150 10.33 -6.99 -2.61
CA HIS A 150 9.13 -7.58 -3.22
C HIS A 150 8.12 -6.51 -3.63
N VAL A 151 7.85 -6.42 -4.94
CA VAL A 151 6.82 -5.55 -5.50
C VAL A 151 5.59 -6.35 -5.86
N MET A 152 4.46 -6.05 -5.24
CA MET A 152 3.16 -6.66 -5.52
C MET A 152 2.20 -5.63 -6.12
N VAL A 153 1.18 -6.10 -6.85
CA VAL A 153 0.19 -5.24 -7.51
C VAL A 153 -1.22 -5.74 -7.26
N LEU A 154 -2.07 -4.93 -6.61
CA LEU A 154 -3.47 -5.30 -6.39
C LEU A 154 -4.20 -5.56 -7.69
N GLY A 155 -4.91 -6.69 -7.76
CA GLY A 155 -5.60 -7.16 -8.97
C GLY A 155 -4.77 -8.09 -9.86
N GLN A 156 -3.49 -8.34 -9.53
CA GLN A 156 -2.63 -9.34 -10.18
C GLN A 156 -2.39 -10.53 -9.24
N ASP A 157 -3.47 -11.06 -8.67
CA ASP A 157 -3.42 -12.04 -7.58
C ASP A 157 -2.63 -13.31 -7.94
N ASP A 158 -2.71 -13.79 -9.18
CA ASP A 158 -1.97 -14.97 -9.63
C ASP A 158 -0.45 -14.76 -9.57
N LEU A 159 0.04 -13.57 -9.97
CA LEU A 159 1.47 -13.24 -9.92
C LEU A 159 1.93 -12.96 -8.49
N ASN A 160 1.12 -12.24 -7.72
CA ASN A 160 1.39 -11.99 -6.30
C ASN A 160 1.50 -13.32 -5.53
N ASP A 161 0.64 -14.29 -5.80
CA ASP A 161 0.68 -15.62 -5.18
C ASP A 161 2.00 -16.35 -5.45
N VAL A 162 2.57 -16.22 -6.65
CA VAL A 162 3.88 -16.80 -6.99
C VAL A 162 4.97 -16.14 -6.15
N VAL A 163 5.05 -14.81 -6.16
CA VAL A 163 6.07 -14.07 -5.38
C VAL A 163 5.94 -14.36 -3.88
N MET A 164 4.72 -14.39 -3.35
CA MET A 164 4.49 -14.68 -1.93
C MET A 164 4.90 -16.10 -1.56
N LYS A 165 4.49 -17.11 -2.32
CA LYS A 165 4.74 -18.52 -1.96
C LYS A 165 6.15 -18.96 -2.28
N ALA A 166 6.65 -18.59 -3.45
CA ALA A 166 7.94 -19.05 -3.96
C ALA A 166 9.08 -18.08 -3.64
N GLY A 167 8.82 -16.77 -3.61
CA GLY A 167 9.82 -15.76 -3.25
C GLY A 167 9.95 -15.57 -1.75
N MET A 168 8.84 -15.29 -1.07
CA MET A 168 8.83 -15.02 0.38
C MET A 168 8.63 -16.28 1.24
N GLY A 169 8.37 -17.44 0.64
CA GLY A 169 8.14 -18.68 1.39
C GLY A 169 6.84 -18.71 2.20
N TRP A 170 5.87 -17.82 1.90
CA TRP A 170 4.63 -17.75 2.65
C TRP A 170 3.72 -18.93 2.34
N SER A 171 3.06 -19.47 3.36
CA SER A 171 2.15 -20.61 3.21
C SER A 171 0.85 -20.28 2.46
N SER A 172 0.53 -18.99 2.34
CA SER A 172 -0.72 -18.51 1.74
C SER A 172 -0.48 -17.26 0.88
N GLY A 173 -1.07 -17.24 -0.31
CA GLY A 173 -1.06 -16.08 -1.21
C GLY A 173 -2.30 -15.20 -1.06
N LEU A 174 -2.37 -14.09 -1.80
CA LEU A 174 -3.51 -13.17 -1.79
C LEU A 174 -4.82 -13.86 -2.18
N ARG A 175 -4.81 -14.79 -3.14
CA ARG A 175 -6.04 -15.47 -3.62
C ARG A 175 -6.74 -16.27 -2.53
N SER A 176 -5.96 -16.85 -1.62
CA SER A 176 -6.45 -17.67 -0.52
C SER A 176 -7.12 -16.86 0.60
N LYS A 177 -6.96 -15.53 0.58
CA LYS A 177 -7.51 -14.64 1.60
C LYS A 177 -8.68 -13.86 0.99
N ARG A 178 -9.85 -13.96 1.63
CA ARG A 178 -10.94 -13.00 1.39
C ARG A 178 -10.55 -11.66 2.02
N TRP A 179 -9.86 -10.83 1.26
CA TRP A 179 -9.58 -9.46 1.67
C TRP A 179 -10.89 -8.71 1.83
N ARG A 180 -11.05 -8.00 2.95
CA ARG A 180 -12.05 -6.92 3.02
C ARG A 180 -11.50 -5.81 2.15
N TRP A 181 -11.84 -5.85 0.86
CA TRP A 181 -11.65 -4.71 -0.01
C TRP A 181 -12.29 -3.51 0.69
N ALA A 182 -11.49 -2.49 1.03
CA ALA A 182 -12.04 -1.21 1.47
C ALA A 182 -13.11 -0.87 0.43
N SER A 183 -14.37 -0.79 0.88
CA SER A 183 -15.55 -0.76 0.04
C SER A 183 -15.28 0.09 -1.19
N GLN A 184 -15.52 -0.44 -2.40
CA GLN A 184 -15.55 0.34 -3.63
C GLN A 184 -16.76 1.29 -3.57
N GLY A 185 -16.68 2.26 -2.66
CA GLY A 185 -17.69 3.29 -2.54
C GLY A 185 -17.47 4.24 -3.71
N ASP A 186 -18.47 4.37 -4.56
CA ASP A 186 -18.48 5.27 -5.70
C ASP A 186 -18.53 6.70 -5.16
N LEU A 187 -17.53 7.54 -5.47
CA LEU A 187 -17.48 8.91 -4.94
C LEU A 187 -18.72 9.71 -5.33
N GLU A 188 -19.22 9.51 -6.53
CA GLU A 188 -20.34 10.26 -7.08
C GLU A 188 -21.65 9.76 -6.44
N LYS A 189 -21.86 8.44 -6.43
CA LYS A 189 -23.12 7.86 -5.90
C LYS A 189 -23.20 7.83 -4.38
N ASP A 190 -22.12 7.47 -3.70
CA ASP A 190 -22.15 7.19 -2.26
C ASP A 190 -21.76 8.42 -1.41
N TYR A 191 -21.04 9.36 -2.01
CA TYR A 191 -20.49 10.53 -1.30
C TYR A 191 -20.89 11.87 -1.93
N GLY A 192 -21.64 11.88 -3.04
CA GLY A 192 -22.19 13.10 -3.64
C GLY A 192 -21.17 13.97 -4.38
N PHE A 193 -20.04 13.40 -4.80
CA PHE A 193 -19.07 14.12 -5.62
C PHE A 193 -19.63 14.37 -7.03
N ARG A 194 -19.10 15.40 -7.71
CA ARG A 194 -19.53 15.77 -9.07
C ARG A 194 -19.21 14.67 -10.09
N ASN A 195 -20.09 14.48 -11.07
CA ASN A 195 -19.84 13.60 -12.22
C ASN A 195 -18.51 13.93 -12.90
N GLY A 196 -17.73 12.89 -13.21
CA GLY A 196 -16.38 13.01 -13.78
C GLY A 196 -15.26 13.04 -12.74
N SER A 197 -15.58 12.88 -11.44
CA SER A 197 -14.59 12.89 -10.37
C SER A 197 -13.55 11.78 -10.53
N LYS A 198 -13.97 10.61 -11.01
CA LYS A 198 -13.05 9.50 -11.27
C LYS A 198 -12.04 9.81 -12.37
N ALA A 199 -12.48 10.38 -13.50
CA ALA A 199 -11.61 10.76 -14.60
C ALA A 199 -10.60 11.83 -14.16
N LEU A 200 -11.04 12.78 -13.33
CA LEU A 200 -10.17 13.80 -12.75
C LEU A 200 -9.10 13.19 -11.82
N LEU A 201 -9.47 12.20 -11.01
CA LEU A 201 -8.50 11.45 -10.20
C LEU A 201 -7.52 10.64 -11.05
N GLU A 202 -7.95 10.09 -12.19
CA GLU A 202 -7.06 9.41 -13.14
C GLU A 202 -6.03 10.39 -13.72
N GLU A 203 -6.44 11.59 -14.10
CA GLU A 203 -5.56 12.67 -14.57
C GLU A 203 -4.55 13.09 -13.48
N TRP A 204 -5.03 13.35 -12.27
CA TRP A 204 -4.17 13.82 -11.17
C TRP A 204 -3.17 12.76 -10.71
N ASN A 205 -3.49 11.47 -10.86
CA ASN A 205 -2.63 10.35 -10.45
C ASN A 205 -1.88 9.71 -11.64
N HIS A 206 -1.59 10.47 -12.70
CA HIS A 206 -0.96 9.93 -13.90
C HIS A 206 0.49 9.41 -13.67
N LEU A 207 1.26 9.99 -12.74
CA LEU A 207 2.58 9.47 -12.39
C LEU A 207 2.46 8.13 -11.66
N ASP A 208 1.47 7.99 -10.77
CA ASP A 208 1.17 6.72 -10.12
C ASP A 208 0.77 5.64 -11.14
N GLN A 209 0.13 5.98 -12.27
CA GLN A 209 -0.15 5.00 -13.34
C GLN A 209 1.12 4.53 -14.05
N LYS A 210 2.06 5.46 -14.32
CA LYS A 210 3.36 5.12 -14.92
C LYS A 210 4.18 4.25 -13.96
N LEU A 211 4.20 4.61 -12.68
CA LEU A 211 4.85 3.85 -11.62
C LEU A 211 4.21 2.46 -11.44
N LEU A 212 2.87 2.35 -11.50
CA LEU A 212 2.16 1.07 -11.47
C LEU A 212 2.55 0.17 -12.64
N THR A 213 2.73 0.76 -13.83
CA THR A 213 3.21 0.03 -15.02
C THR A 213 4.60 -0.52 -14.78
N TRP A 214 5.51 0.29 -14.23
CA TRP A 214 6.86 -0.14 -13.84
C TRP A 214 6.82 -1.26 -12.79
N GLY A 215 6.08 -1.09 -11.70
CA GLY A 215 5.97 -2.13 -10.67
C GLY A 215 5.31 -3.42 -11.15
N SER A 216 4.38 -3.34 -12.11
CA SER A 216 3.81 -4.53 -12.76
C SER A 216 4.84 -5.28 -13.59
N LEU A 217 5.82 -4.58 -14.18
CA LEU A 217 6.92 -5.22 -14.88
C LEU A 217 7.87 -5.93 -13.90
N ILE A 218 8.22 -5.27 -12.78
CA ILE A 218 9.03 -5.89 -11.71
C ILE A 218 8.34 -7.16 -11.20
N LEU A 219 7.07 -7.09 -10.82
CA LEU A 219 6.30 -8.25 -10.35
C LEU A 219 6.32 -9.43 -11.35
N LYS A 220 6.19 -9.15 -12.65
CA LYS A 220 6.26 -10.20 -13.68
C LYS A 220 7.64 -10.83 -13.76
N LEU A 221 8.70 -10.02 -13.67
CA LEU A 221 10.08 -10.52 -13.66
C LEU A 221 10.33 -11.41 -12.44
N ASP A 222 9.89 -11.00 -11.25
CA ASP A 222 10.01 -11.79 -10.02
C ASP A 222 9.24 -13.10 -10.12
N ALA A 223 7.99 -13.06 -10.61
CA ALA A 223 7.19 -14.26 -10.79
C ALA A 223 7.81 -15.24 -11.80
N LEU A 224 8.40 -14.73 -12.90
CA LEU A 224 9.12 -15.56 -13.88
C LEU A 224 10.38 -16.17 -13.27
N PHE A 225 11.16 -15.39 -12.53
CA PHE A 225 12.37 -15.86 -11.86
C PHE A 225 12.05 -16.96 -10.85
N HIS A 226 11.12 -16.71 -9.92
CA HIS A 226 10.73 -17.69 -8.91
C HIS A 226 10.06 -18.92 -9.50
N GLY A 227 9.23 -18.74 -10.55
CA GLY A 227 8.64 -19.84 -11.29
C GLY A 227 9.70 -20.74 -11.97
N GLY A 228 10.72 -20.13 -12.57
CA GLY A 228 11.85 -20.84 -13.18
C GLY A 228 12.68 -21.60 -12.15
N VAL A 229 13.00 -20.97 -11.01
CA VAL A 229 13.72 -21.64 -9.91
C VAL A 229 12.91 -22.82 -9.36
N ALA A 230 11.60 -22.65 -9.16
CA ALA A 230 10.71 -23.73 -8.70
C ALA A 230 10.65 -24.91 -9.70
N ALA A 231 10.72 -24.62 -11.00
CA ALA A 231 10.75 -25.63 -12.05
C ALA A 231 12.06 -26.43 -12.03
N VAL A 232 13.20 -25.73 -11.99
CA VAL A 232 14.54 -26.33 -12.03
C VAL A 232 14.84 -27.11 -10.74
N SER A 233 14.41 -26.61 -9.58
CA SER A 233 14.58 -27.27 -8.28
C SER A 233 13.69 -28.50 -8.07
N GLY A 234 12.80 -28.82 -9.02
CA GLY A 234 11.87 -29.94 -8.92
C GLY A 234 10.73 -29.72 -7.91
N HIS A 235 10.57 -28.50 -7.38
CA HIS A 235 9.49 -28.15 -6.46
C HIS A 235 8.12 -28.06 -7.14
N LEU A 236 8.06 -27.87 -8.46
CA LEU A 236 6.80 -28.00 -9.23
C LEU A 236 6.21 -29.43 -9.21
N ARG A 237 7.01 -30.45 -8.89
CA ARG A 237 6.57 -31.85 -8.99
C ARG A 237 5.79 -32.38 -7.78
N ARG A 238 5.76 -31.70 -6.64
CA ARG A 238 5.08 -32.21 -5.41
C ARG A 238 3.75 -31.54 -5.06
N SER A 239 3.61 -30.24 -5.30
CA SER A 239 2.39 -29.49 -4.91
C SER A 239 1.20 -29.74 -5.84
N ALA A 240 1.42 -29.88 -7.15
CA ALA A 240 0.35 -30.16 -8.12
C ALA A 240 -0.30 -31.55 -7.88
N TRP A 241 0.50 -32.56 -7.54
CA TRP A 241 0.01 -33.91 -7.22
C TRP A 241 -0.71 -33.97 -5.85
N GLN A 242 -0.24 -33.20 -4.86
CA GLN A 242 -0.91 -33.13 -3.55
C GLN A 242 -2.19 -32.28 -3.56
N GLN A 243 -2.27 -31.24 -4.40
CA GLN A 243 -3.50 -30.45 -4.56
C GLN A 243 -4.55 -31.18 -5.42
N ALA A 244 -4.15 -31.95 -6.45
CA ALA A 244 -5.09 -32.79 -7.20
C ALA A 244 -5.72 -33.88 -6.30
N SER A 245 -4.92 -34.52 -5.45
CA SER A 245 -5.41 -35.56 -4.52
C SER A 245 -6.16 -35.02 -3.29
N ALA A 246 -5.96 -33.75 -2.92
CA ALA A 246 -6.76 -33.08 -1.88
C ALA A 246 -8.08 -32.50 -2.42
N GLY A 247 -8.11 -32.09 -3.69
CA GLY A 247 -9.32 -31.63 -4.38
C GLY A 247 -10.38 -32.72 -4.55
N GLU A 248 -9.98 -33.96 -4.82
CA GLU A 248 -10.90 -35.10 -4.87
C GLU A 248 -11.58 -35.40 -3.52
N ARG A 249 -10.89 -35.23 -2.39
CA ARG A 249 -11.48 -35.48 -1.05
C ARG A 249 -12.43 -34.40 -0.57
N LEU A 250 -12.28 -33.17 -1.05
CA LEU A 250 -13.16 -32.05 -0.67
C LEU A 250 -14.49 -32.07 -1.45
N LEU A 251 -14.50 -32.63 -2.66
CA LEU A 251 -15.74 -32.85 -3.42
C LEU A 251 -16.61 -33.95 -2.79
N GLU A 252 -16.02 -35.00 -2.20
CA GLU A 252 -16.77 -36.03 -1.46
C GLU A 252 -17.38 -35.51 -0.15
N GLN A 253 -16.77 -34.53 0.52
CA GLN A 253 -17.32 -33.96 1.76
C GLN A 253 -18.38 -32.87 1.52
N SER A 254 -18.32 -32.17 0.38
CA SER A 254 -19.28 -31.12 0.01
C SER A 254 -20.67 -31.64 -0.36
N MET A 255 -20.82 -32.93 -0.67
CA MET A 255 -22.13 -33.51 -1.02
C MET A 255 -22.95 -33.94 0.20
N ASN A 256 -22.48 -33.70 1.43
CA ASN A 256 -23.05 -34.29 2.65
C ASN A 256 -23.39 -33.33 3.79
N SER A 257 -23.45 -32.01 3.58
CA SER A 257 -23.89 -31.10 4.65
C SER A 257 -24.69 -29.90 4.16
N ASP A 258 -26.00 -29.98 4.38
CA ASP A 258 -26.93 -28.85 4.42
C ASP A 258 -26.81 -28.12 5.77
N SER A 259 -26.44 -26.84 5.74
CA SER A 259 -27.04 -25.77 6.58
C SER A 259 -26.17 -24.49 6.59
N PRO A 260 -26.78 -23.28 6.50
CA PRO A 260 -26.07 -22.02 6.49
C PRO A 260 -26.03 -21.38 7.89
N ARG A 261 -24.84 -20.99 8.37
CA ARG A 261 -24.71 -19.93 9.38
C ARG A 261 -23.53 -19.01 9.08
N GLY A 262 -23.86 -17.76 8.79
CA GLY A 262 -22.91 -16.66 8.79
C GLY A 262 -22.45 -16.34 10.20
N VAL A 263 -21.15 -16.15 10.37
CA VAL A 263 -20.55 -15.61 11.60
C VAL A 263 -19.53 -14.54 11.21
N LEU A 264 -19.78 -13.33 11.73
CA LEU A 264 -18.83 -12.22 11.85
C LEU A 264 -17.62 -12.64 12.68
N SER A 265 -16.41 -12.31 12.24
CA SER A 265 -15.25 -12.18 13.14
C SER A 265 -14.16 -11.27 12.58
N LEU A 266 -13.53 -10.55 13.49
CA LEU A 266 -12.43 -9.58 13.33
C LEU A 266 -11.13 -10.24 13.84
N TYR A 267 -9.98 -9.71 13.39
CA TYR A 267 -8.62 -9.76 13.99
C TYR A 267 -7.48 -10.59 13.34
N LEU A 268 -6.32 -9.89 13.34
CA LEU A 268 -4.89 -10.26 13.41
C LEU A 268 -4.39 -11.59 12.82
N LEU A 269 -3.43 -11.49 11.90
CA LEU A 269 -2.65 -12.60 11.39
C LEU A 269 -1.22 -12.57 11.94
N LYS A 270 -0.88 -13.65 12.63
CA LYS A 270 0.43 -14.09 13.09
C LYS A 270 1.19 -14.68 11.90
N ALA A 271 2.43 -14.28 11.67
CA ALA A 271 3.36 -15.06 10.84
C ALA A 271 4.42 -15.65 11.78
N VAL A 272 4.49 -16.98 11.74
CA VAL A 272 5.42 -17.83 12.47
C VAL A 272 6.69 -17.95 11.64
N GLN A 273 7.84 -17.69 12.25
CA GLN A 273 8.93 -18.65 12.40
C GLN A 273 9.55 -18.45 13.78
#